data_AF-A0A077R2C8-F1
#
_entry.id   AF-A0A077R2C8-F1
#
_cell.length_a   1.000
_cell.length_b   1.000
_cell.length_c   1.000
_cell.angle_alpha   90.00
_cell.angle_beta   90.00
_cell.angle_gamma   90.00
#
_symmetry.space_group_name_H-M   'P 1'
#
loop_
_entity.id
_entity.type
_entity.pdbx_description
1 polymer ?
#
loop_
_entity_poly.entity_id
_entity_poly.type
_entity_poly.pdbx_seq_one_letter_code
_entity_poly.pdbx_strand_id
1 'polypeptide(L)'
;MVMATPAPSTRVLAASLRQLTLNSNAISTTTTTTIAVRLASTSAHTSGSSSSSDAYSRARMPRLPPVAPLPSRVKPTSPAYYTGRPAYIDTLLSLEELTRQTKRLLEFAHLLPPNSGPPAVSSGTSRGNLWVSSVQLEQILGTGLKAAQYRQIISRLGLLARYAGLVSQFEQNPELHSIGLLRANSVVGSSNGDETLLVEKFHNTLERFMNENAKTNNLLAEKDSDKALWDASKKKVDGHGRAYSKGRRKESSAQVWVIRTKDQDDVGQILINNQPLAEYFTRVAEREAVTWPLKLTSTLGSYNVFALARGGGKSGQAGAIAHALANAIVAETGYSLEMEQGLKIKKYVKDILAKDGVLKRDPRMVERKKTGLAKARKAFTWVKR
;
A
#
# COMPACT_ATOMS: atom_id res chain seq x y z
N MET A 1 3.64 65.41 8.43
CA MET A 1 2.64 65.00 7.41
C MET A 1 2.78 63.49 7.24
N VAL A 2 1.96 62.77 7.99
CA VAL A 2 2.03 61.32 8.20
C VAL A 2 1.25 60.66 7.07
N MET A 3 1.90 59.87 6.23
CA MET A 3 1.25 59.05 5.20
C MET A 3 1.25 57.60 5.68
N ALA A 4 0.12 57.23 6.28
CA ALA A 4 -0.24 55.89 6.69
C ALA A 4 -0.44 55.00 5.46
N THR A 5 0.18 53.83 5.46
CA THR A 5 -0.14 52.72 4.55
C THR A 5 -0.79 51.60 5.36
N PRO A 6 -1.89 50.99 4.87
CA PRO A 6 -2.77 50.18 5.70
C PRO A 6 -2.30 48.72 5.85
N ALA A 7 -2.70 48.18 7.00
CA ALA A 7 -2.57 46.80 7.48
C ALA A 7 -3.19 45.74 6.53
N PRO A 8 -2.79 44.47 6.68
CA PRO A 8 -3.14 43.38 5.77
C PRO A 8 -4.62 42.97 5.83
N SER A 9 -5.19 42.77 4.64
CA SER A 9 -6.48 42.14 4.39
C SER A 9 -6.61 40.81 5.15
N THR A 10 -7.53 40.81 6.11
CA THR A 10 -8.09 39.64 6.78
C THR A 10 -8.76 38.73 5.75
N ARG A 11 -8.11 37.63 5.37
CA ARG A 11 -8.77 36.50 4.71
C ARG A 11 -9.74 35.86 5.68
N VAL A 12 -11.01 36.23 5.55
CA VAL A 12 -12.16 35.57 6.17
C VAL A 12 -12.18 34.11 5.71
N LEU A 13 -12.19 33.21 6.68
CA LEU A 13 -12.44 31.79 6.54
C LEU A 13 -13.85 31.57 5.97
N ALA A 14 -13.94 31.35 4.66
CA ALA A 14 -15.14 30.78 4.06
C ALA A 14 -15.16 29.27 4.35
N ALA A 15 -15.85 28.90 5.42
CA ALA A 15 -16.24 27.52 5.69
C ALA A 15 -17.23 27.06 4.61
N SER A 16 -16.72 26.42 3.56
CA SER A 16 -17.54 25.64 2.63
C SER A 16 -17.94 24.34 3.33
N LEU A 17 -19.18 24.30 3.83
CA LEU A 17 -19.89 23.08 4.21
C LEU A 17 -20.05 22.20 2.96
N ARG A 18 -19.05 21.35 2.69
CA ARG A 18 -19.24 20.20 1.81
C ARG A 18 -19.96 19.13 2.63
N GLN A 19 -21.25 18.98 2.35
CA GLN A 19 -22.07 17.87 2.80
C GLN A 19 -21.40 16.55 2.38
N LEU A 20 -21.12 15.72 3.37
CA LEU A 20 -20.71 14.34 3.21
C LEU A 20 -21.93 13.56 2.69
N THR A 21 -21.91 13.16 1.42
CA THR A 21 -22.82 12.14 0.90
C THR A 21 -22.36 10.79 1.44
N LEU A 22 -22.97 10.37 2.54
CA LEU A 22 -22.89 9.00 3.03
C LEU A 22 -23.62 8.10 2.02
N ASN A 23 -22.85 7.37 1.21
CA ASN A 23 -23.38 6.22 0.47
C ASN A 23 -23.63 5.09 1.47
N SER A 24 -24.81 5.12 2.09
CA SER A 24 -25.37 3.98 2.81
C SER A 24 -26.01 3.02 1.81
N ASN A 25 -25.30 1.95 1.44
CA ASN A 25 -25.94 0.76 0.89
C ASN A 25 -26.67 0.05 2.03
N ALA A 26 -27.86 0.56 2.37
CA ALA A 26 -28.83 -0.12 3.20
C ALA A 26 -29.62 -1.08 2.32
N ILE A 27 -29.55 -2.35 2.70
CA ILE A 27 -30.31 -3.47 2.15
C ILE A 27 -31.80 -3.18 2.34
N SER A 28 -32.54 -3.06 1.24
CA SER A 28 -33.98 -2.92 1.22
C SER A 28 -34.64 -4.27 1.49
N THR A 29 -35.23 -4.42 2.68
CA THR A 29 -36.26 -5.44 2.91
C THR A 29 -37.63 -4.79 2.79
N THR A 30 -38.44 -5.39 1.93
CA THR A 30 -39.80 -5.02 1.54
C THR A 30 -40.79 -5.03 2.72
N THR A 31 -41.56 -3.96 2.87
CA THR A 31 -42.83 -3.97 3.62
C THR A 31 -43.86 -3.08 2.92
N THR A 32 -44.68 -3.72 2.09
CA THR A 32 -45.91 -3.17 1.53
C THR A 32 -46.97 -3.16 2.62
N THR A 33 -47.42 -1.99 3.05
CA THR A 33 -48.55 -1.85 3.99
C THR A 33 -49.60 -0.97 3.31
N THR A 34 -50.55 -1.59 2.64
CA THR A 34 -51.71 -0.92 2.04
C THR A 34 -52.78 -0.74 3.10
N ILE A 35 -53.02 0.51 3.50
CA ILE A 35 -54.17 0.90 4.33
C ILE A 35 -55.34 1.17 3.38
N ALA A 36 -56.37 0.32 3.42
CA ALA A 36 -57.61 0.52 2.69
C ALA A 36 -58.70 1.05 3.64
N VAL A 37 -59.11 2.30 3.43
CA VAL A 37 -60.28 2.91 4.05
C VAL A 37 -61.52 2.56 3.22
N ARG A 38 -62.53 2.01 3.89
CA ARG A 38 -63.87 1.73 3.35
C ARG A 38 -64.61 3.04 3.04
N LEU A 39 -65.24 3.11 1.88
CA LEU A 39 -66.47 3.87 1.67
C LEU A 39 -67.44 2.99 0.86
N ALA A 40 -68.64 2.82 1.41
CA ALA A 40 -69.75 2.13 0.77
C ALA A 40 -70.63 3.18 0.09
N SER A 41 -71.12 2.87 -1.11
CA SER A 41 -72.47 3.26 -1.54
C SER A 41 -72.94 2.39 -2.71
N THR A 42 -74.25 2.17 -2.63
CA THR A 42 -75.20 1.38 -3.42
C THR A 42 -75.34 1.77 -4.89
N SER A 43 -75.60 0.79 -5.76
CA SER A 43 -76.82 0.78 -6.60
C SER A 43 -77.06 -0.61 -7.22
N ALA A 44 -78.34 -0.96 -7.26
CA ALA A 44 -78.90 -2.20 -7.80
C ALA A 44 -79.15 -2.08 -9.30
N HIS A 45 -79.14 -3.20 -10.03
CA HIS A 45 -80.11 -3.48 -11.11
C HIS A 45 -80.25 -5.00 -11.34
N THR A 46 -81.48 -5.36 -11.66
CA THR A 46 -82.11 -6.69 -11.74
C THR A 46 -82.15 -7.24 -13.16
N SER A 47 -82.06 -8.57 -13.32
CA SER A 47 -82.74 -9.49 -14.29
C SER A 47 -81.85 -10.74 -14.48
N GLY A 48 -82.31 -11.99 -14.59
CA GLY A 48 -83.63 -12.61 -14.54
C GLY A 48 -83.50 -14.15 -14.59
N SER A 49 -84.59 -14.81 -14.20
CA SER A 49 -85.09 -16.17 -14.54
C SER A 49 -84.23 -17.44 -14.38
N SER A 50 -84.55 -18.17 -13.29
CA SER A 50 -85.01 -19.58 -13.21
C SER A 50 -84.40 -20.70 -14.06
N SER A 51 -83.92 -21.75 -13.38
CA SER A 51 -84.48 -23.11 -13.51
C SER A 51 -84.06 -24.00 -12.32
N SER A 52 -85.02 -24.75 -11.80
CA SER A 52 -84.89 -25.72 -10.71
C SER A 52 -84.69 -27.13 -11.26
N SER A 53 -83.70 -27.86 -10.73
CA SER A 53 -83.81 -29.32 -10.59
C SER A 53 -82.82 -29.80 -9.52
N ASP A 54 -83.22 -30.89 -8.90
CA ASP A 54 -82.96 -31.33 -7.55
C ASP A 54 -81.55 -31.83 -7.18
N ALA A 55 -81.38 -31.88 -5.86
CA ALA A 55 -80.66 -32.89 -5.08
C ALA A 55 -79.14 -32.75 -4.88
N TYR A 56 -78.81 -32.61 -3.59
CA TYR A 56 -77.48 -32.65 -2.94
C TYR A 56 -76.57 -31.45 -3.19
N SER A 57 -76.96 -30.29 -2.66
CA SER A 57 -75.99 -29.25 -2.32
C SER A 57 -75.07 -29.77 -1.21
N ARG A 58 -73.87 -30.23 -1.58
CA ARG A 58 -72.75 -30.31 -0.62
C ARG A 58 -72.66 -28.93 0.02
N ALA A 59 -72.99 -28.82 1.30
CA ALA A 59 -72.84 -27.59 2.08
C ALA A 59 -71.47 -27.01 1.75
N ARG A 60 -71.45 -25.83 1.11
CA ARG A 60 -70.22 -25.16 0.69
C ARG A 60 -69.49 -24.79 1.97
N MET A 61 -68.57 -25.66 2.41
CA MET A 61 -67.72 -25.42 3.58
C MET A 61 -67.19 -23.98 3.46
N PRO A 62 -67.45 -23.11 4.46
CA PRO A 62 -66.94 -21.75 4.40
C PRO A 62 -65.43 -21.85 4.25
N ARG A 63 -64.88 -21.27 3.17
CA ARG A 63 -63.43 -21.19 3.01
C ARG A 63 -62.89 -20.46 4.23
N LEU A 64 -62.10 -21.15 5.04
CA LEU A 64 -61.39 -20.54 6.16
C LEU A 64 -60.67 -19.29 5.63
N PRO A 65 -60.71 -18.16 6.36
CA PRO A 65 -59.96 -16.98 5.97
C PRO A 65 -58.49 -17.38 5.77
N PRO A 66 -57.78 -16.79 4.77
CA PRO A 66 -56.40 -17.14 4.52
C PRO A 66 -55.60 -17.02 5.81
N VAL A 67 -55.05 -18.14 6.28
CA VAL A 67 -54.21 -18.20 7.48
C VAL A 67 -53.04 -17.27 7.24
N ALA A 68 -52.87 -16.26 8.09
CA ALA A 68 -51.73 -15.35 8.00
C ALA A 68 -50.44 -16.18 8.02
N PRO A 69 -49.47 -15.91 7.11
CA PRO A 69 -48.22 -16.65 7.10
C PRO A 69 -47.58 -16.56 8.48
N LEU A 70 -47.16 -17.71 9.00
CA LEU A 70 -46.50 -17.80 10.31
C LEU A 70 -45.32 -16.80 10.35
N PRO A 71 -45.11 -16.09 11.48
CA PRO A 71 -43.97 -15.20 11.60
C PRO A 71 -42.68 -15.99 11.34
N SER A 72 -41.83 -15.48 10.45
CA SER A 72 -40.60 -16.18 10.06
C SER A 72 -39.66 -16.29 11.25
N ARG A 73 -39.15 -17.50 11.50
CA ARG A 73 -38.17 -17.73 12.57
C ARG A 73 -36.86 -17.05 12.19
N VAL A 74 -36.45 -16.05 12.96
CA VAL A 74 -35.16 -15.36 12.76
C VAL A 74 -34.03 -16.37 12.97
N LYS A 75 -33.26 -16.62 11.92
CA LYS A 75 -32.04 -17.43 11.96
C LYS A 75 -30.83 -16.50 11.92
N PRO A 76 -29.73 -16.84 12.61
CA PRO A 76 -28.51 -16.05 12.51
C PRO A 76 -28.01 -16.03 11.07
N THR A 77 -27.39 -14.91 10.68
CA THR A 77 -26.87 -14.72 9.31
C THR A 77 -25.65 -15.59 9.03
N SER A 78 -24.82 -15.87 10.03
CA SER A 78 -23.62 -16.69 9.88
C SER A 78 -23.74 -18.07 10.52
N PRO A 79 -23.13 -19.10 9.92
CA PRO A 79 -23.01 -20.44 10.52
C PRO A 79 -22.20 -20.42 11.82
N ALA A 80 -21.21 -19.54 11.94
CA ALA A 80 -20.34 -19.42 13.10
C ALA A 80 -20.90 -18.54 14.23
N TYR A 81 -22.20 -18.21 14.22
CA TYR A 81 -22.82 -17.29 15.18
C TYR A 81 -22.52 -17.63 16.65
N TYR A 82 -22.57 -18.91 17.03
CA TYR A 82 -22.37 -19.36 18.41
C TYR A 82 -20.90 -19.47 18.85
N THR A 83 -19.94 -19.11 18.00
CA THR A 83 -18.50 -19.18 18.32
C THR A 83 -17.98 -17.99 19.13
N GLY A 84 -18.82 -16.96 19.35
CA GLY A 84 -18.46 -15.71 20.03
C GLY A 84 -17.67 -14.71 19.18
N ARG A 85 -17.12 -15.13 18.03
CA ARG A 85 -16.46 -14.26 17.03
C ARG A 85 -16.80 -14.71 15.61
N PRO A 86 -18.05 -14.57 15.17
CA PRO A 86 -18.52 -15.09 13.88
C PRO A 86 -17.72 -14.53 12.69
N ALA A 87 -17.52 -13.21 12.62
CA ALA A 87 -16.80 -12.57 11.51
C ALA A 87 -15.39 -13.15 11.30
N TYR A 88 -14.65 -13.40 12.38
CA TYR A 88 -13.33 -14.01 12.33
C TYR A 88 -13.38 -15.44 11.75
N ILE A 89 -14.26 -16.30 12.28
CA ILE A 89 -14.37 -17.70 11.84
C ILE A 89 -14.87 -17.77 10.40
N ASP A 90 -15.86 -16.96 10.04
CA ASP A 90 -16.40 -16.91 8.68
C ASP A 90 -15.31 -16.49 7.67
N THR A 91 -14.44 -15.53 8.03
CA THR A 91 -13.31 -15.16 7.16
C THR A 91 -12.28 -16.26 7.02
N LEU A 92 -11.98 -16.99 8.10
CA LEU A 92 -11.03 -18.10 8.05
C LEU A 92 -11.56 -19.23 7.15
N LEU A 93 -12.83 -19.60 7.32
CA LEU A 93 -13.49 -20.61 6.49
C LEU A 93 -13.58 -20.16 5.02
N SER A 94 -13.92 -18.89 4.78
CA SER A 94 -13.95 -18.32 3.44
C SER A 94 -12.59 -18.39 2.74
N LEU A 95 -11.49 -18.09 3.45
CA LEU A 95 -10.14 -18.17 2.90
C LEU A 95 -9.71 -19.61 2.63
N GLU A 96 -10.04 -20.56 3.51
CA GLU A 96 -9.74 -21.98 3.31
C GLU A 96 -10.51 -22.56 2.12
N GLU A 97 -11.79 -22.24 2.02
CA GLU A 97 -12.64 -22.65 0.90
C GLU A 97 -12.14 -22.07 -0.42
N LEU A 98 -11.83 -20.77 -0.44
CA LEU A 98 -11.28 -20.12 -1.63
C LEU A 98 -9.96 -20.77 -2.05
N THR A 99 -9.04 -21.01 -1.11
CA THR A 99 -7.76 -21.69 -1.39
C THR A 99 -7.98 -23.09 -1.97
N ARG A 100 -8.96 -23.84 -1.43
CA ARG A 100 -9.31 -25.18 -1.89
C ARG A 100 -9.86 -25.15 -3.32
N GLN A 101 -10.76 -24.20 -3.60
CA GLN A 101 -11.36 -24.05 -4.92
C GLN A 101 -10.33 -23.59 -5.96
N THR A 102 -9.47 -22.61 -5.63
CA THR A 102 -8.39 -22.16 -6.54
C THR A 102 -7.39 -23.26 -6.81
N LYS A 103 -7.03 -24.05 -5.80
CA LYS A 103 -6.12 -25.19 -6.00
C LYS A 103 -6.71 -26.19 -6.99
N ARG A 104 -7.98 -26.59 -6.79
CA ARG A 104 -8.66 -27.52 -7.68
C ARG A 104 -8.76 -27.01 -9.11
N LEU A 105 -9.10 -25.72 -9.28
CA LEU A 105 -9.14 -25.08 -10.59
C LEU A 105 -7.78 -25.21 -11.28
N LEU A 106 -6.69 -24.85 -10.60
CA LEU A 106 -5.33 -24.91 -11.16
C LEU A 106 -4.87 -26.35 -11.46
N GLU A 107 -5.29 -27.33 -10.65
CA GLU A 107 -5.05 -28.75 -10.93
C GLU A 107 -5.81 -29.22 -12.19
N PHE A 108 -7.07 -28.80 -12.36
CA PHE A 108 -7.86 -29.13 -13.55
C PHE A 108 -7.33 -28.46 -14.82
N ALA A 109 -6.81 -27.24 -14.69
CA ALA A 109 -6.14 -26.50 -15.77
C ALA A 109 -4.72 -27.02 -16.08
N HIS A 110 -4.25 -28.06 -15.39
CA HIS A 110 -2.92 -28.65 -15.55
C HIS A 110 -1.73 -27.71 -15.28
N LEU A 111 -1.96 -26.57 -14.61
CA LEU A 111 -0.90 -25.65 -14.16
C LEU A 111 -0.23 -26.12 -12.87
N LEU A 112 -0.92 -26.99 -12.12
CA LEU A 112 -0.43 -27.58 -10.88
C LEU A 112 -0.58 -29.12 -10.94
N PRO A 113 0.41 -29.91 -10.50
CA PRO A 113 0.27 -31.36 -10.45
C PRO A 113 -0.82 -31.78 -9.44
N PRO A 114 -1.61 -32.84 -9.73
CA PRO A 114 -2.66 -33.29 -8.82
C PRO A 114 -2.07 -33.73 -7.47
N ASN A 115 -2.74 -33.36 -6.38
CA ASN A 115 -2.33 -33.66 -5.00
C ASN A 115 -0.99 -33.04 -4.57
N SER A 116 -0.44 -32.11 -5.35
CA SER A 116 0.78 -31.41 -4.96
C SER A 116 0.55 -30.40 -3.82
N GLY A 117 1.62 -30.05 -3.12
CA GLY A 117 1.63 -28.98 -2.14
C GLY A 117 1.48 -27.59 -2.77
N PRO A 118 1.33 -26.53 -1.96
CA PRO A 118 1.32 -25.16 -2.47
C PRO A 118 2.67 -24.80 -3.13
N PRO A 119 2.68 -23.89 -4.13
CA PRO A 119 3.90 -23.42 -4.76
C PRO A 119 4.92 -22.91 -3.73
N ALA A 120 6.21 -23.12 -4.03
CA ALA A 120 7.29 -22.60 -3.20
C ALA A 120 7.28 -21.06 -3.18
N VAL A 121 7.70 -20.48 -2.06
CA VAL A 121 7.87 -19.02 -1.97
C VAL A 121 9.09 -18.65 -2.81
N SER A 122 8.95 -17.74 -3.78
CA SER A 122 10.11 -17.23 -4.53
C SER A 122 11.08 -16.56 -3.56
N SER A 123 12.23 -17.19 -3.34
CA SER A 123 13.25 -16.74 -2.39
C SER A 123 13.86 -15.37 -2.76
N GLY A 124 13.65 -14.89 -3.99
CA GLY A 124 14.08 -13.57 -4.46
C GLY A 124 13.13 -12.41 -4.11
N THR A 125 11.88 -12.70 -3.73
CA THR A 125 10.90 -11.67 -3.39
C THR A 125 10.63 -11.78 -1.89
N SER A 126 11.51 -11.20 -1.06
CA SER A 126 11.13 -10.81 0.31
C SER A 126 10.06 -9.72 0.18
N ARG A 127 8.85 -10.13 -0.19
CA ARG A 127 7.71 -9.24 -0.34
C ARG A 127 7.57 -8.53 1.00
N GLY A 128 7.50 -7.20 0.97
CA GLY A 128 7.36 -6.39 2.18
C GLY A 128 6.07 -6.72 2.94
N ASN A 129 5.62 -5.82 3.80
CA ASN A 129 4.31 -5.96 4.45
C ASN A 129 3.17 -5.87 3.41
N LEU A 130 2.86 -7.00 2.76
CA LEU A 130 1.79 -7.16 1.76
C LEU A 130 0.42 -6.94 2.40
N TRP A 131 0.28 -7.44 3.63
CA TRP A 131 -1.00 -7.55 4.30
C TRP A 131 -1.27 -6.37 5.21
N VAL A 132 -2.55 -6.10 5.38
CA VAL A 132 -3.11 -5.11 6.29
C VAL A 132 -2.63 -5.33 7.73
N SER A 133 -2.41 -4.24 8.48
CA SER A 133 -2.00 -4.29 9.88
C SER A 133 -3.11 -4.85 10.79
N SER A 134 -2.76 -5.35 11.99
CA SER A 134 -3.75 -5.90 12.93
C SER A 134 -4.91 -4.94 13.22
N VAL A 135 -4.63 -3.66 13.44
CA VAL A 135 -5.64 -2.63 13.75
C VAL A 135 -6.61 -2.42 12.59
N GLN A 136 -6.07 -2.33 11.37
CA GLN A 136 -6.91 -2.18 10.18
C GLN A 136 -7.71 -3.46 9.90
N LEU A 137 -7.17 -4.65 10.19
CA LEU A 137 -7.89 -5.91 10.02
C LEU A 137 -9.07 -6.00 11.01
N GLU A 138 -8.88 -5.54 12.26
CA GLU A 138 -9.98 -5.39 13.22
C GLU A 138 -11.07 -4.44 12.73
N GLN A 139 -10.70 -3.33 12.06
CA GLN A 139 -11.65 -2.41 11.44
C GLN A 139 -12.42 -3.07 10.29
N ILE A 140 -11.74 -3.85 9.44
CA ILE A 140 -12.36 -4.56 8.31
C ILE A 140 -13.35 -5.64 8.79
N LEU A 141 -13.03 -6.33 9.90
CA LEU A 141 -13.89 -7.38 10.45
C LEU A 141 -14.91 -6.87 11.47
N GLY A 142 -14.76 -5.64 11.97
CA GLY A 142 -15.57 -5.09 13.05
C GLY A 142 -15.44 -5.84 14.38
N THR A 143 -14.35 -6.60 14.58
CA THR A 143 -14.13 -7.39 15.80
C THR A 143 -12.69 -7.25 16.29
N GLY A 144 -12.50 -7.20 17.61
CA GLY A 144 -11.17 -7.16 18.23
C GLY A 144 -10.47 -8.52 18.15
N LEU A 145 -9.25 -8.55 17.66
CA LEU A 145 -8.52 -9.78 17.32
C LEU A 145 -7.34 -10.00 18.26
N LYS A 146 -7.12 -11.27 18.63
CA LYS A 146 -5.88 -11.66 19.32
C LYS A 146 -4.76 -11.77 18.30
N ALA A 147 -3.52 -11.57 18.72
CA ALA A 147 -2.35 -11.71 17.84
C ALA A 147 -2.28 -13.09 17.16
N ALA A 148 -2.70 -14.16 17.84
CA ALA A 148 -2.75 -15.50 17.25
C ALA A 148 -3.76 -15.59 16.08
N GLN A 149 -4.93 -14.99 16.25
CA GLN A 149 -5.99 -14.96 15.23
C GLN A 149 -5.57 -14.16 14.01
N TYR A 150 -4.93 -13.01 14.24
CA TYR A 150 -4.31 -12.23 13.17
C TYR A 150 -3.28 -13.06 12.39
N ARG A 151 -2.34 -13.72 13.09
CA ARG A 151 -1.33 -14.58 12.43
C ARG A 151 -1.97 -15.72 11.63
N GLN A 152 -3.06 -16.30 12.10
CA GLN A 152 -3.79 -17.34 11.37
C GLN A 152 -4.38 -16.80 10.06
N ILE A 153 -5.06 -15.65 10.08
CA ILE A 153 -5.60 -15.03 8.86
C ILE A 153 -4.47 -14.69 7.88
N ILE A 154 -3.40 -14.05 8.37
CA ILE A 154 -2.24 -13.71 7.53
C ILE A 154 -1.59 -14.96 6.94
N SER A 155 -1.50 -16.06 7.67
CA SER A 155 -0.98 -17.33 7.14
C SER A 155 -1.85 -17.90 6.03
N ARG A 156 -3.18 -17.78 6.13
CA ARG A 156 -4.11 -18.25 5.09
C ARG A 156 -4.10 -17.36 3.85
N LEU A 157 -4.08 -16.03 4.04
CA LEU A 157 -3.87 -15.07 2.96
C LEU A 157 -2.53 -15.28 2.26
N GLY A 158 -1.47 -15.50 3.03
CA GLY A 158 -0.13 -15.82 2.51
C GLY A 158 -0.10 -17.11 1.70
N LEU A 159 -0.84 -18.14 2.13
CA LEU A 159 -1.01 -19.38 1.38
C LEU A 159 -1.74 -19.13 0.06
N LEU A 160 -2.85 -18.39 0.11
CA LEU A 160 -3.65 -18.04 -1.06
C LEU A 160 -2.84 -17.25 -2.10
N ALA A 161 -2.07 -16.27 -1.66
CA ALA A 161 -1.25 -15.41 -2.51
C ALA A 161 -0.10 -16.15 -3.22
N ARG A 162 0.27 -17.36 -2.80
CA ARG A 162 1.27 -18.18 -3.53
C ARG A 162 0.73 -18.62 -4.88
N TYR A 163 -0.59 -18.76 -5.00
CA TYR A 163 -1.24 -19.14 -6.25
C TYR A 163 -1.43 -17.97 -7.22
N ALA A 164 -1.23 -16.72 -6.79
CA ALA A 164 -1.51 -15.53 -7.60
C ALA A 164 -0.78 -15.51 -8.96
N GLY A 165 0.48 -15.96 -9.00
CA GLY A 165 1.22 -16.07 -10.27
C GLY A 165 0.63 -17.09 -11.24
N LEU A 166 0.16 -18.23 -10.72
CA LEU A 166 -0.49 -19.27 -11.52
C LEU A 166 -1.89 -18.85 -11.97
N VAL A 167 -2.62 -18.12 -11.12
CA VAL A 167 -3.93 -17.55 -11.49
C VAL A 167 -3.76 -16.52 -12.60
N SER A 168 -2.75 -15.65 -12.54
CA SER A 168 -2.46 -14.71 -13.63
C SER A 168 -2.07 -15.43 -14.94
N GLN A 169 -1.33 -16.54 -14.86
CA GLN A 169 -1.03 -17.38 -16.02
C GLN A 169 -2.29 -18.07 -16.58
N PHE A 170 -3.22 -18.46 -15.72
CA PHE A 170 -4.51 -19.00 -16.13
C PHE A 170 -5.31 -17.95 -16.91
N GLU A 171 -5.43 -16.73 -16.38
CA GLU A 171 -6.14 -15.62 -17.04
C GLU A 171 -5.57 -15.25 -18.42
N GLN A 172 -4.25 -15.33 -18.58
CA GLN A 172 -3.57 -15.03 -19.85
C GLN A 172 -3.83 -16.08 -20.94
N ASN A 173 -4.23 -17.30 -20.57
CA ASN A 173 -4.39 -18.43 -21.49
C ASN A 173 -5.87 -18.85 -21.59
N PRO A 174 -6.65 -18.24 -22.50
CA PRO A 174 -8.09 -18.50 -22.60
C PRO A 174 -8.43 -19.95 -22.99
N GLU A 175 -7.51 -20.69 -23.61
CA GLU A 175 -7.68 -22.10 -23.93
C GLU A 175 -7.81 -22.97 -22.66
N LEU A 176 -7.11 -22.60 -21.58
CA LEU A 176 -7.16 -23.32 -20.30
C LEU A 176 -8.49 -23.14 -19.58
N HIS A 177 -9.19 -22.01 -19.83
CA HIS A 177 -10.53 -21.77 -19.30
C HIS A 177 -11.51 -22.85 -19.79
N SER A 178 -11.40 -23.26 -21.05
CA SER A 178 -12.29 -24.28 -21.63
C SER A 178 -12.07 -25.68 -21.03
N ILE A 179 -10.82 -26.03 -20.71
CA ILE A 179 -10.44 -27.33 -20.12
C ILE A 179 -10.85 -27.39 -18.64
N GLY A 180 -10.70 -26.27 -17.91
CA GLY A 180 -11.22 -26.12 -16.55
C GLY A 180 -12.73 -26.36 -16.49
N LEU A 181 -13.49 -25.63 -17.33
CA LEU A 181 -14.94 -25.71 -17.46
C LEU A 181 -15.47 -27.14 -17.68
N LEU A 182 -14.86 -27.91 -18.59
CA LEU A 182 -15.33 -29.26 -18.91
C LEU A 182 -15.15 -30.26 -17.76
N ARG A 183 -14.10 -30.10 -16.95
CA ARG A 183 -13.82 -31.01 -15.82
C ARG A 183 -14.50 -30.57 -14.53
N ALA A 184 -14.58 -29.26 -14.25
CA ALA A 184 -15.20 -28.72 -13.05
C ALA A 184 -16.71 -29.05 -12.99
N ASN A 185 -17.42 -28.92 -14.12
CA ASN A 185 -18.86 -29.21 -14.22
C ASN A 185 -19.22 -30.69 -14.02
N SER A 186 -18.25 -31.61 -14.10
CA SER A 186 -18.48 -33.06 -13.90
C SER A 186 -18.55 -33.47 -12.42
N VAL A 187 -18.01 -32.64 -11.51
CA VAL A 187 -17.90 -32.96 -10.07
C VAL A 187 -18.86 -32.12 -9.22
N VAL A 188 -19.23 -30.93 -9.68
CA VAL A 188 -20.13 -30.02 -8.98
C VAL A 188 -21.12 -29.49 -10.01
N GLY A 189 -22.43 -29.71 -9.80
CA GLY A 189 -23.51 -29.26 -10.70
C GLY A 189 -23.66 -27.73 -10.72
N SER A 190 -22.64 -27.05 -11.22
CA SER A 190 -22.45 -25.61 -11.16
C SER A 190 -22.53 -25.01 -12.57
N SER A 191 -23.11 -23.84 -12.68
CA SER A 191 -23.36 -23.16 -13.95
C SER A 191 -22.09 -22.51 -14.51
N ASN A 192 -22.01 -22.36 -15.84
CA ASN A 192 -20.86 -21.87 -16.61
C ASN A 192 -20.26 -20.51 -16.21
N GLY A 193 -20.86 -19.77 -15.26
CA GLY A 193 -20.33 -18.50 -14.74
C GLY A 193 -19.43 -18.62 -13.50
N ASP A 194 -19.28 -19.81 -12.91
CA ASP A 194 -18.72 -19.93 -11.55
C ASP A 194 -17.19 -19.78 -11.47
N GLU A 195 -16.44 -20.04 -12.55
CA GLU A 195 -14.96 -19.97 -12.55
C GLU A 195 -14.42 -18.54 -12.71
N THR A 196 -15.00 -17.73 -13.59
CA THR A 196 -14.65 -16.30 -13.71
C THR A 196 -15.00 -15.56 -12.44
N LEU A 197 -16.14 -15.89 -11.82
CA LEU A 197 -16.51 -15.40 -10.50
C LEU A 197 -15.54 -15.86 -9.40
N LEU A 198 -14.94 -17.04 -9.52
CA LEU A 198 -13.94 -17.52 -8.55
C LEU A 198 -12.63 -16.75 -8.67
N VAL A 199 -12.14 -16.51 -9.89
CA VAL A 199 -10.94 -15.70 -10.13
C VAL A 199 -11.18 -14.24 -9.70
N GLU A 200 -12.36 -13.70 -9.95
CA GLU A 200 -12.75 -12.38 -9.46
C GLU A 200 -12.81 -12.34 -7.92
N LYS A 201 -13.43 -13.35 -7.29
CA LYS A 201 -13.43 -13.50 -5.82
C LYS A 201 -12.01 -13.60 -5.27
N PHE A 202 -11.11 -14.30 -5.94
CA PHE A 202 -9.70 -14.39 -5.56
C PHE A 202 -9.05 -13.01 -5.52
N HIS A 203 -9.16 -12.23 -6.60
CA HIS A 203 -8.60 -10.88 -6.64
C HIS A 203 -9.25 -9.94 -5.62
N ASN A 204 -10.58 -9.90 -5.57
CA ASN A 204 -11.33 -9.07 -4.62
C ASN A 204 -10.97 -9.39 -3.15
N THR A 205 -10.79 -10.67 -2.80
CA THR A 205 -10.39 -11.06 -1.44
C THR A 205 -8.96 -10.66 -1.12
N LEU A 206 -8.01 -10.86 -2.04
CA LEU A 206 -6.63 -10.43 -1.84
C LEU A 206 -6.55 -8.90 -1.70
N GLU A 207 -7.17 -8.15 -2.61
CA GLU A 207 -7.19 -6.69 -2.57
C GLU A 207 -7.82 -6.15 -1.28
N ARG A 208 -8.92 -6.76 -0.80
CA ARG A 208 -9.56 -6.37 0.46
C ARG A 208 -8.60 -6.41 1.64
N PHE A 209 -7.70 -7.40 1.70
CA PHE A 209 -6.77 -7.58 2.83
C PHE A 209 -5.33 -7.14 2.53
N MET A 210 -5.09 -6.56 1.37
CA MET A 210 -3.80 -5.97 1.01
C MET A 210 -3.64 -4.57 1.59
N ASN A 211 -2.42 -4.24 2.00
CA ASN A 211 -2.08 -2.90 2.44
C ASN A 211 -2.12 -1.92 1.27
N GLU A 212 -2.47 -0.65 1.52
CA GLU A 212 -2.54 0.39 0.48
C GLU A 212 -1.24 0.52 -0.30
N ASN A 213 -0.10 0.45 0.39
CA ASN A 213 1.22 0.46 -0.26
C ASN A 213 1.44 -0.77 -1.18
N ALA A 214 0.85 -1.92 -0.85
CA ALA A 214 0.96 -3.12 -1.67
C ALA A 214 0.09 -3.02 -2.92
N LYS A 215 -1.09 -2.39 -2.80
CA LYS A 215 -1.98 -2.06 -3.91
C LYS A 215 -1.32 -1.08 -4.88
N THR A 216 -0.80 0.04 -4.38
CA THR A 216 -0.21 1.10 -5.23
C THR A 216 1.04 0.64 -5.97
N ASN A 217 1.88 -0.17 -5.31
CA ASN A 217 3.13 -0.63 -5.91
C ASN A 217 2.95 -1.89 -6.75
N ASN A 218 1.72 -2.41 -6.88
CA ASN A 218 1.41 -3.71 -7.48
C ASN A 218 2.51 -4.72 -7.15
N LEU A 219 2.80 -4.99 -5.87
CA LEU A 219 3.96 -5.83 -5.49
C LEU A 219 3.87 -7.29 -6.01
N LEU A 220 2.76 -7.65 -6.65
CA LEU A 220 2.59 -8.87 -7.44
C LEU A 220 3.12 -8.73 -8.89
N ALA A 221 3.12 -7.52 -9.47
CA ALA A 221 3.69 -7.17 -10.76
C ALA A 221 5.08 -6.52 -10.59
N GLU A 222 6.14 -7.29 -10.84
CA GLU A 222 7.52 -6.88 -10.52
C GLU A 222 8.05 -5.67 -11.33
N LYS A 223 7.44 -5.28 -12.46
CA LYS A 223 8.07 -4.39 -13.46
C LYS A 223 7.79 -2.88 -13.30
N ASP A 224 6.65 -2.47 -12.77
CA ASP A 224 6.26 -1.05 -12.79
C ASP A 224 6.96 -0.20 -11.73
N SER A 225 7.37 -0.83 -10.61
CA SER A 225 8.03 -0.15 -9.50
C SER A 225 9.47 0.29 -9.82
N ASP A 226 10.23 -0.54 -10.56
CA ASP A 226 11.62 -0.26 -10.92
C ASP A 226 11.74 0.89 -11.93
N LYS A 227 10.80 0.97 -12.88
CA LYS A 227 10.72 2.07 -13.84
C LYS A 227 10.43 3.40 -13.15
N ALA A 228 9.48 3.43 -12.22
CA ALA A 228 9.17 4.63 -11.45
C ALA A 228 10.38 5.10 -10.59
N LEU A 229 11.11 4.17 -9.97
CA LEU A 229 12.33 4.45 -9.21
C LEU A 229 13.46 4.99 -10.11
N TRP A 230 13.57 4.47 -11.32
CA TRP A 230 14.52 4.91 -12.33
C TRP A 230 14.22 6.33 -12.81
N ASP A 231 12.97 6.61 -13.17
CA ASP A 231 12.54 7.92 -13.65
C ASP A 231 12.69 9.01 -12.57
N ALA A 232 12.34 8.69 -11.32
CA ALA A 232 12.58 9.58 -10.18
C ALA A 232 14.08 9.89 -9.96
N SER A 233 14.96 8.97 -10.34
CA SER A 233 16.40 9.19 -10.30
C SER A 233 16.90 10.06 -11.42
N LYS A 234 16.45 9.81 -12.66
CA LYS A 234 16.80 10.60 -13.83
C LYS A 234 16.49 12.08 -13.61
N LYS A 235 15.38 12.38 -12.94
CA LYS A 235 14.99 13.74 -12.55
C LYS A 235 16.02 14.49 -11.68
N LYS A 236 16.97 13.80 -11.04
CA LYS A 236 18.02 14.43 -10.22
C LYS A 236 19.25 14.87 -11.02
N VAL A 237 19.35 14.49 -12.29
CA VAL A 237 20.42 14.90 -13.19
C VAL A 237 19.90 16.02 -14.09
N ASP A 238 20.62 17.13 -14.12
CA ASP A 238 20.30 18.28 -14.98
C ASP A 238 20.50 17.93 -16.47
N GLY A 239 19.92 18.72 -17.38
CA GLY A 239 20.18 18.59 -18.84
C GLY A 239 21.66 18.73 -19.24
N HIS A 240 22.49 19.31 -18.37
CA HIS A 240 23.94 19.40 -18.54
C HIS A 240 24.71 18.18 -18.01
N GLY A 241 24.02 17.10 -17.62
CA GLY A 241 24.64 15.87 -17.09
C GLY A 241 25.21 16.02 -15.68
N ARG A 242 24.74 17.01 -14.91
CA ARG A 242 25.22 17.26 -13.54
C ARG A 242 24.23 16.71 -12.53
N ALA A 243 24.69 15.91 -11.59
CA ALA A 243 23.85 15.42 -10.50
C ALA A 243 23.84 16.43 -9.34
N TYR A 244 22.65 16.82 -8.92
CA TYR A 244 22.46 17.75 -7.81
C TYR A 244 22.02 17.06 -6.53
N SER A 245 22.60 17.46 -5.40
CA SER A 245 22.20 16.96 -4.09
C SER A 245 22.37 18.01 -2.97
N LYS A 246 21.71 17.75 -1.85
CA LYS A 246 21.82 18.55 -0.62
C LYS A 246 22.18 17.64 0.54
N GLY A 247 23.01 18.15 1.45
CA GLY A 247 23.37 17.47 2.68
C GLY A 247 23.33 18.40 3.88
N ARG A 248 23.11 17.83 5.08
CA ARG A 248 23.05 18.58 6.33
C ARG A 248 23.67 17.78 7.47
N ARG A 249 24.42 18.46 8.33
CA ARG A 249 24.98 17.91 9.58
C ARG A 249 25.08 19.03 10.61
N LYS A 250 24.50 18.83 11.80
CA LYS A 250 24.33 19.91 12.79
C LYS A 250 23.64 21.11 12.13
N GLU A 251 24.26 22.28 12.19
CA GLU A 251 23.79 23.53 11.58
C GLU A 251 24.35 23.75 10.16
N SER A 252 25.26 22.88 9.71
CA SER A 252 25.87 22.99 8.39
C SER A 252 24.97 22.44 7.32
N SER A 253 24.87 23.17 6.21
CA SER A 253 24.18 22.79 4.99
C SER A 253 25.16 22.82 3.82
N ALA A 254 25.06 21.83 2.95
CA ALA A 254 25.88 21.73 1.75
C ALA A 254 24.99 21.45 0.54
N GLN A 255 25.30 22.11 -0.56
CA GLN A 255 24.76 21.83 -1.89
C GLN A 255 25.92 21.35 -2.75
N VAL A 256 25.75 20.23 -3.44
CA VAL A 256 26.83 19.61 -4.21
C VAL A 256 26.32 19.28 -5.61
N TRP A 257 27.11 19.71 -6.59
CA TRP A 257 26.98 19.32 -7.99
C TRP A 257 28.14 18.40 -8.33
N VAL A 258 27.82 17.26 -8.94
CA VAL A 258 28.78 16.28 -9.42
C VAL A 258 28.66 16.18 -10.92
N ILE A 259 29.80 16.22 -11.61
CA ILE A 259 29.90 16.08 -13.06
C ILE A 259 30.94 15.01 -13.33
N ARG A 260 30.62 14.04 -14.18
CA ARG A 260 31.60 13.05 -14.62
C ARG A 260 32.65 13.70 -15.51
N THR A 261 33.91 13.33 -15.32
CA THR A 261 34.99 13.78 -16.20
C THR A 261 34.79 13.15 -17.60
N LYS A 262 35.00 13.95 -18.66
CA LYS A 262 34.79 13.51 -20.05
C LYS A 262 35.94 12.65 -20.56
N ASP A 263 37.16 13.05 -20.22
CA ASP A 263 38.38 12.40 -20.66
C ASP A 263 38.89 11.47 -19.56
N GLN A 264 39.42 10.30 -19.95
CA GLN A 264 39.96 9.31 -19.01
C GLN A 264 41.27 9.79 -18.36
N ASP A 265 41.98 10.70 -19.02
CA ASP A 265 43.27 11.23 -18.58
C ASP A 265 43.12 12.43 -17.62
N ASP A 266 41.93 13.03 -17.57
CA ASP A 266 41.67 14.19 -16.72
C ASP A 266 41.34 13.77 -15.28
N VAL A 267 42.07 14.33 -14.32
CA VAL A 267 41.82 14.10 -12.89
C VAL A 267 40.74 15.04 -12.39
N GLY A 268 39.66 14.46 -11.86
CA GLY A 268 38.53 15.19 -11.27
C GLY A 268 38.95 16.10 -10.12
N GLN A 269 38.46 17.34 -10.15
CA GLN A 269 38.78 18.37 -9.16
C GLN A 269 37.64 18.58 -8.16
N ILE A 270 37.99 18.89 -6.90
CA ILE A 270 37.03 19.18 -5.84
C ILE A 270 37.17 20.64 -5.39
N LEU A 271 36.13 21.43 -5.66
CA LEU A 271 36.04 22.84 -5.28
C LEU A 271 34.94 23.04 -4.24
N ILE A 272 35.27 23.71 -3.14
CA ILE A 272 34.36 24.04 -2.05
C ILE A 272 34.32 25.55 -1.88
N ASN A 273 33.16 26.16 -2.09
CA ASN A 273 32.98 27.62 -2.06
C ASN A 273 34.02 28.36 -2.93
N ASN A 274 34.28 27.83 -4.13
CA ASN A 274 35.24 28.34 -5.11
C ASN A 274 36.72 28.24 -4.68
N GLN A 275 37.03 27.46 -3.65
CA GLN A 275 38.40 27.17 -3.20
C GLN A 275 38.72 25.68 -3.34
N PRO A 276 39.98 25.29 -3.61
CA PRO A 276 40.37 23.88 -3.64
C PRO A 276 40.23 23.23 -2.26
N LEU A 277 39.98 21.91 -2.26
CA LEU A 277 39.77 21.10 -1.05
C LEU A 277 40.86 21.31 0.03
N ALA A 278 42.13 21.39 -0.40
CA ALA A 278 43.27 21.54 0.49
C ALA A 278 43.31 22.90 1.21
N GLU A 279 42.87 23.96 0.54
CA GLU A 279 42.84 25.32 1.07
C GLU A 279 41.62 25.52 2.00
N TYR A 280 40.46 25.01 1.60
CA TYR A 280 39.24 25.20 2.38
C TYR A 280 39.25 24.44 3.72
N PHE A 281 39.74 23.19 3.71
CA PHE A 281 39.88 22.34 4.90
C PHE A 281 41.35 22.16 5.25
N THR A 282 41.77 22.84 6.32
CA THR A 282 43.15 22.77 6.82
C THR A 282 43.46 21.40 7.45
N ARG A 283 42.47 20.77 8.09
CA ARG A 283 42.61 19.48 8.75
C ARG A 283 42.47 18.33 7.77
N VAL A 284 43.43 17.40 7.79
CA VAL A 284 43.41 16.17 6.96
C VAL A 284 42.14 15.36 7.18
N ALA A 285 41.71 15.18 8.42
CA ALA A 285 40.49 14.42 8.75
C ALA A 285 39.22 14.97 8.07
N GLU A 286 39.13 16.29 7.87
CA GLU A 286 37.99 16.91 7.18
C GLU A 286 38.06 16.66 5.67
N ARG A 287 39.28 16.65 5.10
CA ARG A 287 39.52 16.29 3.69
C ARG A 287 39.17 14.84 3.42
N GLU A 288 39.62 13.93 4.29
CA GLU A 288 39.30 12.50 4.21
C GLU A 288 37.80 12.25 4.34
N ALA A 289 37.10 12.95 5.23
CA ALA A 289 35.66 12.82 5.36
C ALA A 289 34.92 13.20 4.07
N VAL A 290 35.39 14.23 3.36
CA VAL A 290 34.80 14.66 2.07
C VAL A 290 35.09 13.67 0.96
N THR A 291 36.31 13.11 0.89
CA THR A 291 36.71 12.16 -0.17
C THR A 291 36.27 10.73 0.11
N TRP A 292 35.88 10.39 1.34
CA TRP A 292 35.43 9.07 1.75
C TRP A 292 34.39 8.42 0.83
N PRO A 293 33.27 9.06 0.44
CA PRO A 293 32.31 8.45 -0.48
C PRO A 293 32.93 8.08 -1.84
N LEU A 294 33.86 8.88 -2.37
CA LEU A 294 34.56 8.59 -3.63
C LEU A 294 35.53 7.41 -3.48
N LYS A 295 36.16 7.29 -2.31
CA LYS A 295 37.05 6.17 -1.97
C LYS A 295 36.27 4.87 -1.86
N LEU A 296 35.12 4.88 -1.19
CA LEU A 296 34.26 3.69 -1.05
C LEU A 296 33.78 3.14 -2.40
N THR A 297 33.43 4.03 -3.32
CA THR A 297 32.97 3.64 -4.66
C THR A 297 34.11 3.38 -5.64
N SER A 298 35.37 3.57 -5.22
CA SER A 298 36.54 3.52 -6.10
C SER A 298 36.44 4.46 -7.32
N THR A 299 35.80 5.62 -7.14
CA THR A 299 35.58 6.65 -8.18
C THR A 299 36.36 7.92 -7.88
N LEU A 300 37.50 7.79 -7.20
CA LEU A 300 38.37 8.92 -6.88
C LEU A 300 39.01 9.42 -8.19
N GLY A 301 38.86 10.70 -8.49
CA GLY A 301 39.35 11.30 -9.73
C GLY A 301 38.38 11.19 -10.92
N SER A 302 37.30 10.40 -10.82
CA SER A 302 36.33 10.26 -11.92
C SER A 302 35.32 11.41 -12.03
N TYR A 303 35.27 12.28 -11.01
CA TYR A 303 34.24 13.30 -10.86
C TYR A 303 34.82 14.68 -10.55
N ASN A 304 34.29 15.68 -11.25
CA ASN A 304 34.40 17.08 -10.87
C ASN A 304 33.30 17.42 -9.87
N VAL A 305 33.69 17.91 -8.70
CA VAL A 305 32.80 18.18 -7.57
C VAL A 305 32.82 19.67 -7.26
N PHE A 306 31.64 20.29 -7.33
CA PHE A 306 31.42 21.67 -6.90
C PHE A 306 30.51 21.66 -5.68
N ALA A 307 31.02 22.13 -4.55
CA ALA A 307 30.30 22.15 -3.29
C ALA A 307 30.14 23.59 -2.78
N LEU A 308 28.92 23.95 -2.38
CA LEU A 308 28.64 25.18 -1.65
C LEU A 308 28.21 24.81 -0.23
N ALA A 309 29.02 25.18 0.75
CA ALA A 309 28.79 24.86 2.16
C ALA A 309 28.60 26.14 2.98
N ARG A 310 27.52 26.17 3.78
CA ARG A 310 27.13 27.32 4.61
C ARG A 310 26.68 26.85 6.00
N GLY A 311 26.97 27.66 7.03
CA GLY A 311 26.57 27.42 8.42
C GLY A 311 27.43 26.39 9.17
N GLY A 312 27.30 26.37 10.49
CA GLY A 312 28.06 25.51 11.41
C GLY A 312 29.59 25.68 11.30
N GLY A 313 30.33 24.66 11.75
CA GLY A 313 31.80 24.63 11.70
C GLY A 313 32.36 23.72 10.59
N LYS A 314 33.67 23.76 10.36
CA LYS A 314 34.37 23.03 9.27
C LYS A 314 34.10 21.51 9.28
N SER A 315 34.26 20.84 10.42
CA SER A 315 33.90 19.42 10.56
C SER A 315 32.41 19.12 10.28
N GLY A 316 31.51 20.04 10.64
CA GLY A 316 30.09 19.93 10.31
C GLY A 316 29.84 20.04 8.81
N GLN A 317 30.52 21.00 8.16
CA GLN A 317 30.46 21.23 6.72
C GLN A 317 31.04 20.03 5.95
N ALA A 318 32.20 19.50 6.34
CA ALA A 318 32.81 18.32 5.73
C ALA A 318 31.84 17.13 5.71
N GLY A 319 31.21 16.81 6.85
CA GLY A 319 30.22 15.73 6.90
C GLY A 319 28.93 16.02 6.14
N ALA A 320 28.50 17.30 6.04
CA ALA A 320 27.37 17.69 5.21
C ALA A 320 27.67 17.52 3.71
N ILE A 321 28.88 17.90 3.28
CA ILE A 321 29.37 17.71 1.90
C ILE A 321 29.46 16.23 1.59
N ALA A 322 30.06 15.41 2.46
CA ALA A 322 30.18 13.96 2.26
C ALA A 322 28.82 13.29 2.04
N HIS A 323 27.83 13.64 2.86
CA HIS A 323 26.47 13.14 2.72
C HIS A 323 25.78 13.58 1.43
N ALA A 324 25.98 14.84 1.01
CA ALA A 324 25.48 15.33 -0.27
C ALA A 324 26.16 14.58 -1.43
N LEU A 325 27.50 14.53 -1.43
CA LEU A 325 28.32 13.88 -2.45
C LEU A 325 27.94 12.40 -2.64
N ALA A 326 27.75 11.63 -1.57
CA ALA A 326 27.26 10.26 -1.65
C ALA A 326 25.90 10.15 -2.37
N ASN A 327 24.96 11.05 -2.07
CA ASN A 327 23.66 11.08 -2.74
C ASN A 327 23.76 11.51 -4.22
N ALA A 328 24.68 12.42 -4.55
CA ALA A 328 24.93 12.84 -5.92
C ALA A 328 25.57 11.72 -6.75
N ILE A 329 26.55 10.99 -6.19
CA ILE A 329 27.16 9.82 -6.84
C ILE A 329 26.08 8.78 -7.16
N VAL A 330 25.22 8.43 -6.20
CA VAL A 330 24.11 7.48 -6.45
C VAL A 330 23.15 7.98 -7.53
N ALA A 331 22.93 9.29 -7.65
CA ALA A 331 22.05 9.85 -8.67
C ALA A 331 22.69 9.85 -10.07
N GLU A 332 24.00 10.11 -10.15
CA GLU A 332 24.77 10.12 -11.39
C GLU A 332 25.03 8.70 -11.91
N THR A 333 25.35 7.75 -11.03
CA THR A 333 25.70 6.39 -11.43
C THR A 333 24.55 5.71 -12.17
N GLY A 334 24.86 5.20 -13.36
CA GLY A 334 23.91 4.53 -14.24
C GLY A 334 23.17 5.44 -15.21
N TYR A 335 23.20 6.77 -15.04
CA TYR A 335 22.41 7.70 -15.88
C TYR A 335 22.59 7.52 -17.40
N SER A 336 23.82 7.21 -17.84
CA SER A 336 24.17 7.02 -19.26
C SER A 336 23.83 5.62 -19.82
N LEU A 337 23.38 4.69 -18.99
CA LEU A 337 23.18 3.29 -19.37
C LEU A 337 21.69 2.95 -19.55
N GLU A 338 21.43 1.80 -20.16
CA GLU A 338 20.08 1.22 -20.23
C GLU A 338 19.50 0.97 -18.84
N MET A 339 18.17 0.98 -18.73
CA MET A 339 17.48 0.99 -17.43
C MET A 339 17.87 -0.19 -16.54
N GLU A 340 17.91 -1.41 -17.10
CA GLU A 340 18.19 -2.62 -16.32
C GLU A 340 19.63 -2.66 -15.79
N GLN A 341 20.59 -2.28 -16.63
CA GLN A 341 22.01 -2.26 -16.27
C GLN A 341 22.32 -1.11 -15.30
N GLY A 342 21.79 0.07 -15.58
CA GLY A 342 21.93 1.25 -14.74
C GLY A 342 21.35 1.04 -13.34
N LEU A 343 20.18 0.41 -13.22
CA LEU A 343 19.55 0.13 -11.93
C LEU A 343 20.38 -0.85 -11.09
N LYS A 344 20.93 -1.91 -11.70
CA LYS A 344 21.79 -2.88 -11.03
C LYS A 344 23.04 -2.23 -10.44
N ILE A 345 23.77 -1.44 -11.25
CA ILE A 345 24.98 -0.73 -10.81
C ILE A 345 24.66 0.26 -9.70
N LYS A 346 23.59 1.04 -9.89
CA LYS A 346 23.15 2.01 -8.90
C LYS A 346 22.78 1.37 -7.56
N LYS A 347 22.09 0.22 -7.59
CA LYS A 347 21.78 -0.56 -6.39
C LYS A 347 23.05 -1.00 -5.68
N TYR A 348 24.03 -1.52 -6.42
CA TYR A 348 25.33 -1.92 -5.89
C TYR A 348 26.06 -0.75 -5.20
N VAL A 349 26.18 0.40 -5.87
CA VAL A 349 26.82 1.61 -5.32
C VAL A 349 26.08 2.11 -4.08
N LYS A 350 24.75 2.15 -4.14
CA LYS A 350 23.91 2.54 -3.00
C LYS A 350 24.12 1.61 -1.81
N ASP A 351 24.19 0.30 -2.04
CA ASP A 351 24.36 -0.69 -0.97
C ASP A 351 25.73 -0.55 -0.31
N ILE A 352 26.81 -0.28 -1.06
CA ILE A 352 28.14 0.01 -0.48
C ILE A 352 28.09 1.25 0.42
N LEU A 353 27.58 2.36 -0.11
CA LEU A 353 27.51 3.63 0.63
C LEU A 353 26.53 3.57 1.81
N ALA A 354 25.50 2.74 1.72
CA ALA A 354 24.54 2.51 2.80
C ALA A 354 25.13 1.66 3.93
N LYS A 355 25.93 0.63 3.60
CA LYS A 355 26.62 -0.21 4.58
C LYS A 355 27.60 0.59 5.45
N ASP A 356 28.33 1.52 4.85
CA ASP A 356 29.21 2.44 5.58
C ASP A 356 28.42 3.51 6.37
N GLY A 357 27.24 3.89 5.88
CA GLY A 357 26.33 4.83 6.54
C GLY A 357 26.43 6.28 6.05
N VAL A 358 27.24 6.58 5.03
CA VAL A 358 27.37 7.93 4.44
C VAL A 358 26.05 8.44 3.87
N LEU A 359 25.22 7.54 3.33
CA LEU A 359 23.88 7.88 2.82
C LEU A 359 22.86 8.22 3.91
N LYS A 360 23.14 7.91 5.17
CA LYS A 360 22.25 8.24 6.28
C LYS A 360 22.60 9.61 6.84
N ARG A 361 21.61 10.49 6.93
CA ARG A 361 21.80 11.78 7.59
C ARG A 361 22.08 11.57 9.09
N ASP A 362 23.16 12.16 9.60
CA ASP A 362 23.45 12.13 11.05
C ASP A 362 22.40 12.98 11.81
N PRO A 363 21.59 12.39 12.71
CA PRO A 363 20.57 13.10 13.46
C PRO A 363 21.12 13.82 14.70
N ARG A 364 22.40 13.67 15.05
CA ARG A 364 22.99 14.26 16.26
C ARG A 364 22.97 15.79 16.18
N MET A 365 22.31 16.40 17.16
CA MET A 365 22.19 17.85 17.31
C MET A 365 22.66 18.30 18.69
N VAL A 366 23.03 19.57 18.81
CA VAL A 366 23.35 20.17 20.12
C VAL A 366 22.05 20.26 20.93
N GLU A 367 22.02 19.60 22.08
CA GLU A 367 20.90 19.71 23.00
C GLU A 367 20.84 21.12 23.61
N ARG A 368 19.61 21.65 23.79
CA ARG A 368 19.40 22.91 24.49
C ARG A 368 19.84 22.82 25.96
N LYS A 369 20.18 23.97 26.56
CA LYS A 369 20.34 24.09 28.02
C LYS A 369 18.99 23.82 28.71
N LYS A 370 19.01 23.05 29.80
CA LYS A 370 17.84 22.83 30.67
C LYS A 370 17.94 23.74 31.89
N THR A 371 16.80 24.18 32.42
CA THR A 371 16.75 24.98 33.65
C THR A 371 17.30 24.16 34.82
N GLY A 372 17.98 24.83 35.77
CA GLY A 372 18.64 24.16 36.90
C GLY A 372 19.94 23.41 36.55
N LEU A 373 20.35 23.34 35.28
CA LEU A 373 21.61 22.75 34.85
C LEU A 373 22.57 23.83 34.29
N ALA A 374 23.87 23.60 34.47
CA ALA A 374 24.92 24.47 33.92
C ALA A 374 25.03 24.35 32.39
N LYS A 375 24.84 23.13 31.84
CA LYS A 375 24.78 22.84 30.39
C LYS A 375 23.57 21.95 30.09
N ALA A 376 23.51 21.31 28.91
CA ALA A 376 22.43 20.39 28.54
C ALA A 376 22.20 19.27 29.59
N ARG A 377 23.28 18.72 30.14
CA ARG A 377 23.26 17.62 31.13
C ARG A 377 24.11 17.87 32.37
N LYS A 378 25.08 18.79 32.34
CA LYS A 378 25.96 19.10 33.49
C LYS A 378 25.15 19.82 34.57
N ALA A 379 24.95 19.18 35.70
CA ALA A 379 24.38 19.81 36.90
C ALA A 379 25.42 20.69 37.61
N PHE A 380 24.94 21.61 38.44
CA PHE A 380 25.78 22.26 39.44
C PHE A 380 26.16 21.24 40.54
N THR A 381 27.21 21.53 41.29
CA THR A 381 27.67 20.66 42.38
C THR A 381 26.55 20.47 43.40
N TRP A 382 26.21 19.22 43.70
CA TRP A 382 25.21 18.88 44.71
C TRP A 382 25.87 18.71 46.07
N VAL A 383 25.31 19.32 47.12
CA VAL A 383 25.82 19.25 48.50
C VAL A 383 24.85 18.42 49.34
N LYS A 384 25.28 17.23 49.75
CA LYS A 384 24.61 16.36 50.73
C LYS A 384 25.00 16.88 52.12
N ARG A 385 24.09 17.45 52.87
CA ARG A 385 24.35 17.82 54.27
C ARG A 385 23.96 16.68 55.19
#